data_AF-A0A966HE53-F1
#
_entry.id   AF-A0A966HE53-F1
#
_cell.length_a   1.000
_cell.length_b   1.000
_cell.length_c   1.000
_cell.angle_alpha   90.00
_cell.angle_beta   90.00
_cell.angle_gamma   90.00
#
_symmetry.space_group_name_H-M   'P 1'
#
loop_
_entity.id
_entity.type
_entity.pdbx_description
1 polymer ?
#
loop_
_entity_poly.entity_id
_entity_poly.type
_entity_poly.pdbx_seq_one_letter_code
_entity_poly.pdbx_strand_id
1 'polypeptide(L)'
;MNTIETTVLFLRKGDEILLAMKKRGFGEGRYNSVGGKLEEGESAEVCVKRETLEEIDIRAISLVQMADLTFHEKYQGIPTIAHSSVYVCDEWEGEPIETEEMSPRWFNLSEIPYDNMWPDDIFWLPRVIDGEKVLGEFWFEDHNTVINHTVSNVESFDAT
;
A
#
# COMPACT_ATOMS: atom_id res chain seq x y z
N MET A 1 7.10 -5.36 21.92
CA MET A 1 6.61 -5.56 20.55
C MET A 1 5.97 -4.24 20.15
N ASN A 2 6.47 -3.63 19.08
CA ASN A 2 5.94 -2.36 18.58
C ASN A 2 4.78 -2.67 17.62
N THR A 3 3.77 -1.79 17.55
CA THR A 3 2.69 -1.89 16.57
C THR A 3 2.62 -0.59 15.81
N ILE A 4 2.48 -0.68 14.49
CA ILE A 4 2.30 0.49 13.63
C ILE A 4 1.07 0.26 12.74
N GLU A 5 0.30 1.32 12.53
CA GLU A 5 -0.80 1.32 11.58
C GLU A 5 -0.39 2.19 10.38
N THR A 6 -0.70 1.69 9.19
CA THR A 6 -0.37 2.33 7.93
C THR A 6 -1.55 2.25 6.98
N THR A 7 -1.52 3.12 5.98
CA THR A 7 -2.41 3.02 4.82
C THR A 7 -1.61 3.03 3.55
N VAL A 8 -2.18 2.44 2.52
CA VAL A 8 -1.70 2.61 1.15
C VAL A 8 -2.88 2.78 0.18
N LEU A 9 -2.65 3.50 -0.91
CA LEU A 9 -3.62 3.79 -1.95
C LEU A 9 -3.07 3.52 -3.34
N PHE A 10 -3.83 2.76 -4.11
CA PHE A 10 -3.64 2.65 -5.54
C PHE A 10 -4.67 3.50 -6.28
N LEU A 11 -4.20 4.44 -7.10
CA LEU A 11 -5.05 5.08 -8.11
C LEU A 11 -5.18 4.13 -9.30
N ARG A 12 -6.41 3.88 -9.75
CA ARG A 12 -6.70 3.00 -10.88
C ARG A 12 -7.48 3.75 -11.95
N LYS A 13 -7.04 3.67 -13.21
CA LYS A 13 -7.81 4.13 -14.38
C LYS A 13 -7.81 3.04 -15.46
N GLY A 14 -8.98 2.48 -15.75
CA GLY A 14 -9.10 1.36 -16.69
C GLY A 14 -8.18 0.20 -16.32
N ASP A 15 -7.28 -0.15 -17.25
CA ASP A 15 -6.29 -1.22 -17.12
C ASP A 15 -4.90 -0.71 -16.70
N GLU A 16 -4.86 0.43 -16.01
CA GLU A 16 -3.63 0.99 -15.45
C GLU A 16 -3.77 1.27 -13.94
N ILE A 17 -2.65 1.12 -13.24
CA ILE A 17 -2.49 1.43 -11.82
C ILE A 17 -1.32 2.42 -11.67
N LEU A 18 -1.45 3.37 -10.75
CA LEU A 18 -0.36 4.27 -10.41
C LEU A 18 0.52 3.64 -9.33
N LEU A 19 1.81 3.53 -9.62
CA LEU A 19 2.84 3.23 -8.63
C LEU A 19 3.81 4.42 -8.55
N ALA A 20 4.43 4.62 -7.42
CA ALA A 20 5.48 5.61 -7.23
C ALA A 20 6.79 4.95 -6.82
N MET A 21 7.87 5.35 -7.49
CA MET A 21 9.22 4.99 -7.06
C MET A 21 9.56 5.81 -5.82
N LYS A 22 9.84 5.13 -4.71
CA LYS A 22 10.23 5.79 -3.48
C LYS A 22 11.67 6.27 -3.55
N LYS A 23 11.87 7.58 -3.37
CA LYS A 23 13.16 8.28 -3.54
C LYS A 23 13.95 8.42 -2.24
N ARG A 24 13.29 8.31 -1.09
CA ARG A 24 13.93 8.36 0.24
C ARG A 24 13.16 7.57 1.29
N GLY A 25 13.85 7.22 2.36
CA GLY A 25 13.23 6.62 3.55
C GLY A 25 12.98 5.11 3.43
N PHE A 26 12.04 4.59 4.21
CA PHE A 26 11.77 3.15 4.26
C PHE A 26 11.12 2.67 2.96
N GLY A 27 11.81 1.78 2.23
CA GLY A 27 11.39 1.32 0.91
C GLY A 27 12.03 2.07 -0.26
N GLU A 28 13.03 2.92 -0.03
CA GLU A 28 13.79 3.60 -1.08
C GLU A 28 14.27 2.62 -2.17
N GLY A 29 14.09 3.01 -3.43
CA GLY A 29 14.46 2.21 -4.60
C GLY A 29 13.43 1.16 -5.01
N ARG A 30 12.24 1.13 -4.39
CA ARG A 30 11.13 0.28 -4.79
C ARG A 30 9.95 1.09 -5.32
N TYR A 31 9.24 0.52 -6.29
CA TYR A 31 7.89 0.95 -6.63
C TYR A 31 6.92 0.51 -5.53
N ASN A 32 5.97 1.38 -5.18
CA ASN A 32 4.87 1.05 -4.30
C ASN A 32 3.65 1.92 -4.62
N SER A 33 2.52 1.68 -3.98
CA SER A 33 1.45 2.67 -3.78
C SER A 33 1.91 3.86 -2.94
N VAL A 34 1.09 4.92 -2.92
CA VAL A 34 1.26 6.06 -1.99
C VAL A 34 0.63 5.75 -0.64
N GLY A 35 1.14 6.34 0.43
CA GLY A 35 0.61 6.13 1.77
C GLY A 35 1.69 6.09 2.85
N GLY A 36 1.24 6.04 4.10
CA GLY A 36 2.12 6.21 5.23
C GLY A 36 1.50 5.78 6.54
N LYS A 37 2.06 6.29 7.64
CA LYS A 37 1.67 5.91 9.00
C LYS A 37 0.53 6.80 9.48
N LEU A 38 -0.38 6.20 10.25
CA LEU A 38 -1.41 6.98 10.95
C LEU A 38 -0.75 7.87 12.01
N GLU A 39 -1.23 9.10 12.10
CA GLU A 39 -0.96 10.00 13.23
C GLU A 39 -1.87 9.68 14.44
N GLU A 40 -1.54 10.21 15.61
CA GLU A 40 -2.31 9.96 16.83
C GLU A 40 -3.75 10.47 16.69
N GLY A 41 -4.72 9.56 16.78
CA GLY A 41 -6.15 9.86 16.65
C GLY A 41 -6.64 10.02 15.21
N GLU A 42 -5.77 9.79 14.22
CA GLU A 42 -6.11 9.84 12.80
C GLU A 42 -6.85 8.55 12.37
N SER A 43 -7.88 8.67 11.53
CA SER A 43 -8.49 7.50 10.91
C SER A 43 -7.72 7.08 9.66
N ALA A 44 -7.82 5.82 9.27
CA ALA A 44 -7.19 5.33 8.04
C ALA A 44 -7.59 6.15 6.80
N GLU A 45 -8.86 6.53 6.66
CA GLU A 45 -9.31 7.38 5.54
C GLU A 45 -8.70 8.79 5.55
N VAL A 46 -8.48 9.37 6.74
CA VAL A 46 -7.84 10.69 6.86
C VAL A 46 -6.35 10.57 6.53
N CYS A 47 -5.68 9.57 7.08
CA CYS A 47 -4.27 9.26 6.83
C CYS A 47 -4.01 9.09 5.34
N VAL A 48 -4.75 8.20 4.67
CA VAL A 48 -4.50 7.88 3.26
C VAL A 48 -4.70 9.10 2.35
N LYS A 49 -5.67 9.97 2.66
CA LYS A 49 -5.90 11.21 1.90
C LYS A 49 -4.79 12.25 2.13
N ARG A 50 -4.32 12.40 3.38
CA ARG A 50 -3.20 13.28 3.72
C ARG A 50 -1.92 12.84 3.00
N GLU A 51 -1.53 11.58 3.16
CA GLU A 51 -0.33 11.01 2.55
C GLU A 51 -0.38 11.10 1.01
N THR A 52 -1.52 10.78 0.40
CA THR A 52 -1.70 10.90 -1.07
C THR A 52 -1.51 12.35 -1.56
N LEU A 53 -1.99 13.33 -0.80
CA LEU A 53 -1.80 14.74 -1.12
C LEU A 53 -0.32 15.16 -0.96
N GLU A 54 0.33 14.73 0.12
CA GLU A 54 1.72 15.07 0.43
C GLU A 54 2.71 14.43 -0.55
N GLU A 55 2.49 13.16 -0.92
CA GLU A 55 3.43 12.39 -1.73
C GLU A 55 3.31 12.66 -3.23
N ILE A 56 2.10 12.97 -3.75
CA ILE A 56 1.86 13.12 -5.21
C ILE A 56 0.88 14.23 -5.61
N ASP A 57 0.46 15.12 -4.69
CA ASP A 57 -0.49 16.24 -4.93
C ASP A 57 -1.87 15.80 -5.47
N ILE A 58 -2.37 14.64 -5.01
CA ILE A 58 -3.69 14.12 -5.39
C ILE A 58 -4.70 14.23 -4.24
N ARG A 59 -5.92 14.65 -4.57
CA ARG A 59 -7.08 14.59 -3.67
C ARG A 59 -7.95 13.38 -4.02
N ALA A 60 -7.79 12.28 -3.28
CA ALA A 60 -8.62 11.09 -3.45
C ALA A 60 -10.08 11.35 -3.04
N ILE A 61 -11.04 11.04 -3.92
CA ILE A 61 -12.48 11.19 -3.66
C ILE A 61 -13.07 9.85 -3.21
N SER A 62 -12.92 8.82 -4.04
CA SER A 62 -13.36 7.45 -3.76
C SER A 62 -12.31 6.71 -2.95
N LEU A 63 -12.72 6.01 -1.89
CA LEU A 63 -11.86 5.06 -1.19
C LEU A 63 -12.61 3.74 -1.01
N VAL A 64 -12.09 2.67 -1.60
CA VAL A 64 -12.60 1.32 -1.36
C VAL A 64 -11.47 0.51 -0.73
N GLN A 65 -11.65 0.06 0.51
CA GLN A 65 -10.69 -0.85 1.12
C GLN A 65 -10.77 -2.20 0.41
N MET A 66 -9.62 -2.67 -0.06
CA MET A 66 -9.48 -3.91 -0.82
C MET A 66 -8.55 -4.92 -0.15
N ALA A 67 -7.70 -4.49 0.78
CA ALA A 67 -6.99 -5.43 1.64
C ALA A 67 -6.77 -4.91 3.06
N ASP A 68 -6.57 -5.85 3.97
CA ASP A 68 -6.02 -5.63 5.31
C ASP A 68 -4.84 -6.59 5.49
N LEU A 69 -3.65 -6.02 5.62
CA LEU A 69 -2.39 -6.73 5.61
C LEU A 69 -1.69 -6.58 6.96
N THR A 70 -1.23 -7.70 7.52
CA THR A 70 -0.44 -7.73 8.75
C THR A 70 0.98 -8.21 8.45
N PHE A 71 1.98 -7.43 8.85
CA PHE A 71 3.39 -7.72 8.62
C PHE A 71 4.11 -7.92 9.95
N HIS A 72 4.77 -9.06 10.11
CA HIS A 72 5.67 -9.35 11.22
C HIS A 72 7.11 -9.14 10.77
N GLU A 73 7.70 -8.02 11.15
CA GLU A 73 9.04 -7.62 10.70
C GLU A 73 9.86 -6.91 11.78
N LYS A 74 11.05 -6.40 11.42
CA LYS A 74 11.87 -5.54 12.27
C LYS A 74 11.95 -4.14 11.69
N TYR A 75 11.25 -3.19 12.29
CA TYR A 75 11.39 -1.78 11.93
C TYR A 75 12.46 -1.12 12.82
N GLN A 76 13.49 -0.54 12.21
CA GLN A 76 14.64 0.06 12.92
C GLN A 76 15.29 -0.89 13.94
N GLY A 77 15.35 -2.19 13.61
CA GLY A 77 15.90 -3.23 14.48
C GLY A 77 14.97 -3.70 15.60
N ILE A 78 13.77 -3.13 15.73
CA ILE A 78 12.79 -3.46 16.77
C ILE A 78 11.71 -4.38 16.17
N PRO A 79 11.44 -5.55 16.78
CA PRO A 79 10.30 -6.38 16.39
C PRO A 79 8.99 -5.60 16.39
N THR A 80 8.38 -5.51 15.21
CA THR A 80 7.23 -4.66 14.91
C THR A 80 6.16 -5.47 14.17
N ILE A 81 4.91 -5.28 14.56
CA ILE A 81 3.75 -5.70 13.77
C ILE A 81 3.21 -4.46 13.07
N ALA A 82 3.17 -4.48 11.74
CA ALA A 82 2.57 -3.43 10.95
C ALA A 82 1.22 -3.88 10.41
N HIS A 83 0.17 -3.10 10.66
CA HIS A 83 -1.14 -3.28 10.02
C HIS A 83 -1.27 -2.26 8.90
N SER A 84 -1.68 -2.69 7.72
CA SER A 84 -1.83 -1.84 6.55
C SER A 84 -3.18 -2.01 5.91
N SER A 85 -3.96 -0.93 5.91
CA SER A 85 -5.22 -0.85 5.16
C SER A 85 -4.92 -0.42 3.73
N VAL A 86 -5.25 -1.30 2.77
CA VAL A 86 -5.02 -1.06 1.34
C VAL A 86 -6.30 -0.58 0.70
N TYR A 87 -6.23 0.59 0.06
CA TYR A 87 -7.34 1.21 -0.65
C TYR A 87 -7.09 1.25 -2.16
N VAL A 88 -8.17 1.18 -2.92
CA VAL A 88 -8.21 1.51 -4.35
C VAL A 88 -9.11 2.73 -4.55
N CYS A 89 -8.68 3.64 -5.43
CA CYS A 89 -9.37 4.86 -5.78
C CYS A 89 -9.47 4.97 -7.30
N ASP A 90 -10.69 5.14 -7.81
CA ASP A 90 -11.02 5.32 -9.23
C ASP A 90 -11.51 6.75 -9.54
N GLU A 91 -11.77 7.56 -8.52
CA GLU A 91 -12.15 8.97 -8.63
C GLU A 91 -11.28 9.87 -7.73
N TRP A 92 -10.62 10.86 -8.33
CA TRP A 92 -9.76 11.84 -7.63
C TRP A 92 -9.69 13.18 -8.37
N GLU A 93 -9.16 14.21 -7.71
CA GLU A 93 -8.83 15.50 -8.31
C GLU A 93 -7.32 15.73 -8.34
N GLY A 94 -6.86 16.38 -9.42
CA GLY A 94 -5.44 16.70 -9.64
C GLY A 94 -4.76 15.74 -10.63
N GLU A 95 -3.49 16.02 -10.91
CA GLU A 95 -2.62 15.17 -11.73
C GLU A 95 -1.42 14.76 -10.89
N PRO A 96 -1.04 13.46 -10.83
CA PRO A 96 0.05 13.03 -9.96
C PRO A 96 1.36 13.70 -10.37
N ILE A 97 2.05 14.31 -9.40
CA ILE A 97 3.35 14.96 -9.62
C ILE A 97 4.46 14.24 -8.86
N GLU A 98 5.68 14.35 -9.39
CA GLU A 98 6.86 13.94 -8.64
C GLU A 98 7.14 14.93 -7.50
N THR A 99 7.42 14.38 -6.32
CA THR A 99 7.82 15.12 -5.12
C THR A 99 9.25 14.77 -4.72
N GLU A 100 9.72 15.29 -3.60
CA GLU A 100 11.01 14.86 -3.03
C GLU A 100 10.99 13.38 -2.62
N GLU A 101 9.81 12.83 -2.31
CA GLU A 101 9.65 11.49 -1.74
C GLU A 101 9.30 10.44 -2.77
N MET A 102 8.45 10.79 -3.74
CA MET A 102 7.81 9.83 -4.63
C MET A 102 7.87 10.30 -6.09
N SER A 103 8.19 9.38 -7.01
CA SER A 103 8.12 9.62 -8.47
C SER A 103 7.03 8.71 -9.08
N PRO A 104 5.82 9.25 -9.32
CA PRO A 104 4.67 8.48 -9.80
C PRO A 104 4.78 8.11 -11.28
N ARG A 105 4.31 6.90 -11.62
CA ARG A 105 4.26 6.36 -12.98
C ARG A 105 3.07 5.40 -13.11
N TRP A 106 2.38 5.50 -14.25
CA TRP A 106 1.33 4.56 -14.63
C TRP A 106 1.95 3.27 -15.18
N PHE A 107 1.39 2.14 -14.74
CA PHE A 107 1.72 0.81 -15.22
C PHE A 107 0.46 0.10 -15.69
N ASN A 108 0.54 -0.60 -16.81
CA ASN A 108 -0.52 -1.52 -17.21
C ASN A 108 -0.62 -2.65 -16.16
N LEU A 109 -1.83 -3.12 -15.87
CA LEU A 109 -2.04 -4.20 -14.89
C LEU A 109 -1.26 -5.49 -15.24
N SER A 110 -0.99 -5.75 -16.52
CA SER A 110 -0.19 -6.88 -16.98
C SER A 110 1.34 -6.66 -16.94
N GLU A 111 1.79 -5.43 -16.66
CA GLU A 111 3.19 -5.01 -16.69
C GLU A 111 3.66 -4.44 -15.34
N ILE A 112 2.98 -4.82 -14.25
CA ILE A 112 3.36 -4.41 -12.90
C ILE A 112 4.76 -4.96 -12.57
N PRO A 113 5.71 -4.09 -12.14
CA PRO A 113 7.11 -4.46 -11.98
C PRO A 113 7.36 -5.11 -10.60
N TYR A 114 6.75 -6.26 -10.32
CA TYR A 114 6.83 -6.93 -9.01
C TYR A 114 8.27 -7.15 -8.50
N ASP A 115 9.22 -7.40 -9.40
CA ASP A 115 10.66 -7.55 -9.07
C ASP A 115 11.30 -6.26 -8.51
N ASN A 116 10.64 -5.11 -8.69
CA ASN A 116 11.05 -3.80 -8.15
C ASN A 116 10.09 -3.30 -7.07
N MET A 117 9.20 -4.14 -6.55
CA MET A 117 8.24 -3.80 -5.50
C MET A 117 8.60 -4.50 -4.18
N TRP A 118 7.72 -4.44 -3.17
CA TRP A 118 7.92 -5.27 -1.99
C TRP A 118 7.69 -6.75 -2.34
N PRO A 119 8.45 -7.68 -1.75
CA PRO A 119 8.37 -9.10 -2.12
C PRO A 119 7.02 -9.74 -1.75
N ASP A 120 6.23 -9.11 -0.88
CA ASP A 120 4.88 -9.57 -0.56
C ASP A 120 3.83 -9.18 -1.62
N ASP A 121 4.06 -8.09 -2.37
CA ASP A 121 3.07 -7.49 -3.27
C ASP A 121 2.55 -8.50 -4.31
N ILE A 122 3.41 -9.41 -4.79
CA ILE A 122 3.05 -10.44 -5.77
C ILE A 122 2.01 -11.45 -5.23
N PHE A 123 1.89 -11.63 -3.91
CA PHE A 123 0.96 -12.61 -3.34
C PHE A 123 -0.47 -12.07 -3.20
N TRP A 124 -0.65 -10.75 -3.06
CA TRP A 124 -1.95 -10.15 -2.74
C TRP A 124 -2.43 -9.14 -3.79
N LEU A 125 -1.54 -8.35 -4.40
CA LEU A 125 -1.92 -7.27 -5.31
C LEU A 125 -2.64 -7.76 -6.58
N PRO A 126 -2.26 -8.88 -7.24
CA PRO A 126 -3.01 -9.39 -8.39
C PRO A 126 -4.50 -9.61 -8.08
N ARG A 127 -4.80 -10.11 -6.87
CA ARG A 127 -6.16 -10.41 -6.42
C ARG A 127 -6.96 -9.12 -6.19
N VAL A 128 -6.34 -8.14 -5.55
CA VAL A 128 -6.92 -6.80 -5.37
C VAL A 128 -7.25 -6.15 -6.72
N ILE A 129 -6.36 -6.29 -7.70
CA ILE A 129 -6.57 -5.78 -9.06
C ILE A 129 -7.73 -6.49 -9.76
N ASP A 130 -7.88 -7.80 -9.55
CA ASP A 130 -9.00 -8.60 -10.05
C ASP A 130 -10.33 -8.33 -9.31
N GLY A 131 -10.32 -7.42 -8.33
CA GLY A 131 -11.52 -6.99 -7.60
C GLY A 131 -11.82 -7.83 -6.36
N GLU A 132 -10.88 -8.67 -5.93
CA GLU A 132 -11.01 -9.46 -4.72
C GLU A 132 -10.62 -8.64 -3.49
N LYS A 133 -11.39 -8.76 -2.40
CA LYS A 133 -10.99 -8.27 -1.09
C LYS A 133 -10.14 -9.32 -0.37
N VAL A 134 -9.03 -8.91 0.22
CA VAL A 134 -7.99 -9.82 0.72
C VAL A 134 -7.62 -9.55 2.18
N LEU A 135 -7.52 -10.62 2.98
CA LEU A 135 -6.73 -10.59 4.23
C LEU A 135 -5.38 -11.21 3.96
N GLY A 136 -4.31 -10.52 4.37
CA GLY A 136 -2.94 -10.99 4.23
C GLY A 136 -2.19 -10.96 5.55
N GLU A 137 -1.38 -11.96 5.82
CA GLU A 137 -0.45 -11.95 6.93
C GLU A 137 0.91 -12.48 6.48
N PHE A 138 1.98 -11.73 6.72
CA PHE A 138 3.31 -11.99 6.21
C PHE A 138 4.36 -11.94 7.32
N TRP A 139 5.30 -12.88 7.30
CA TRP A 139 6.46 -12.87 8.18
C TRP A 139 7.71 -12.63 7.36
N PHE A 140 8.48 -11.64 7.77
CA PHE A 140 9.72 -11.25 7.12
C PHE A 140 10.93 -11.63 7.97
N GLU A 141 11.94 -12.24 7.35
CA GLU A 141 13.26 -12.43 7.98
C GLU A 141 14.05 -11.11 8.00
N ASP A 142 14.01 -10.42 6.87
CA ASP A 142 14.53 -9.07 6.61
C ASP A 142 13.59 -8.34 5.64
N HIS A 143 13.88 -7.11 5.23
CA HIS A 143 13.00 -6.34 4.34
C HIS A 143 12.91 -6.87 2.89
N ASN A 144 13.60 -7.96 2.54
CA ASN A 144 13.64 -8.55 1.20
C ASN A 144 13.06 -9.97 1.16
N THR A 145 12.83 -10.61 2.31
CA THR A 145 12.57 -12.06 2.36
C THR A 145 11.31 -12.38 3.16
N VAL A 146 10.25 -12.78 2.47
CA VAL A 146 9.04 -13.36 3.06
C VAL A 146 9.31 -14.83 3.39
N ILE A 147 9.26 -15.21 4.67
CA ILE A 147 9.50 -16.58 5.14
C ILE A 147 8.22 -17.38 5.37
N ASN A 148 7.10 -16.69 5.56
CA ASN A 148 5.77 -17.30 5.68
C ASN A 148 4.72 -16.28 5.28
N HIS A 149 3.61 -16.75 4.72
CA HIS A 149 2.45 -15.90 4.47
C HIS A 149 1.14 -16.68 4.50
N THR A 150 0.05 -15.97 4.78
CA THR A 150 -1.31 -16.41 4.48
C THR A 150 -2.02 -15.31 3.72
N VAL A 151 -2.81 -15.69 2.71
CA VAL A 151 -3.59 -14.75 1.91
C VAL A 151 -4.95 -15.41 1.65
N SER A 152 -6.05 -14.76 2.01
CA SER A 152 -7.40 -15.30 1.87
C SER A 152 -8.37 -14.25 1.31
N ASN A 153 -9.51 -14.67 0.77
CA ASN A 153 -10.59 -13.74 0.39
C ASN A 153 -11.48 -13.44 1.58
N VAL A 154 -12.06 -12.25 1.57
CA VAL A 154 -13.18 -11.87 2.44
C VAL A 154 -14.26 -11.14 1.66
N GLU A 155 -15.48 -11.09 2.21
CA GLU A 155 -16.58 -10.31 1.63
C GLU A 155 -16.56 -8.84 2.12
N SER A 156 -16.13 -8.63 3.36
CA SER A 156 -16.00 -7.31 4.01
C SER A 156 -14.87 -7.29 5.04
N PHE A 157 -14.47 -6.09 5.43
CA PHE A 157 -13.49 -5.81 6.51
C PHE A 157 -14.16 -5.33 7.79
N ASP A 158 -15.50 -5.28 7.83
CA ASP A 158 -16.23 -4.92 9.03
C ASP A 158 -16.06 -6.02 10.09
N ALA A 159 -15.75 -5.61 11.31
CA ALA A 159 -15.76 -6.53 12.44
C ALA A 159 -17.18 -7.07 12.64
N THR A 160 -17.36 -8.39 12.45
CA THR A 160 -18.55 -9.13 12.94
C THR A 160 -18.70 -9.03 14.45
#